data_AF-A0A9Q0WHA7-F1
#
_entry.id   AF-A0A9Q0WHA7-F1
#
_cell.length_a   1.000
_cell.length_b   1.000
_cell.length_c   1.000
_cell.angle_alpha   90.00
_cell.angle_beta   90.00
_cell.angle_gamma   90.00
#
_symmetry.space_group_name_H-M   'P 1'
#
loop_
_entity.id
_entity.type
_entity.pdbx_description
1 polymer ?
#
loop_
_entity_poly.entity_id
_entity_poly.type
_entity_poly.pdbx_seq_one_letter_code
_entity_poly.pdbx_strand_id
1 'polypeptide(L)'
;MRESKCVLRRSCLLLVRALCGRKVDELDKAISVAARDPSWYGIDEAELEKRRRWTSTARTQAVSVKKAVVAGKELNLSGTASVNGMRRELMRMPDTQQTGKSNQYTQDNDNFIQSESDRQMLLIKQQDEELDELSASVERIGGVGLTIHEELLAQERIIDDLGTEMDTTSNRLDFVQKKVAMVMKKASAKGQFMMILFLVVLFVILFVLVFLT
;
A
#
# COMPACT_ATOMS: atom_id res chain seq x y z
N MET A 1 24.64 -6.05 17.98
CA MET A 1 23.95 -4.99 17.19
C MET A 1 23.64 -5.39 15.73
N ARG A 2 24.49 -6.17 15.03
CA ARG A 2 24.24 -6.64 13.65
C ARG A 2 23.07 -7.65 13.53
N GLU A 3 22.98 -8.60 14.46
CA GLU A 3 21.89 -9.59 14.56
C GLU A 3 20.50 -8.93 14.62
N SER A 4 20.33 -7.93 15.48
CA SER A 4 19.06 -7.21 15.69
C SER A 4 18.59 -6.46 14.43
N LYS A 5 19.51 -5.88 13.65
CA LYS A 5 19.19 -5.21 12.38
C LYS A 5 18.74 -6.20 11.30
N CYS A 6 19.31 -7.41 11.29
CA CYS A 6 18.97 -8.47 10.35
C CYS A 6 17.59 -9.08 10.62
N VAL A 7 17.26 -9.27 11.90
CA VAL A 7 15.93 -9.73 12.35
C VAL A 7 14.84 -8.69 12.05
N LEU A 8 15.13 -7.40 12.28
CA LEU A 8 14.19 -6.31 11.99
C LEU A 8 13.88 -6.20 10.49
N ARG A 9 14.90 -6.33 9.61
CA ARG A 9 14.70 -6.36 8.15
C ARG A 9 13.85 -7.54 7.70
N ARG A 10 14.08 -8.74 8.25
CA ARG A 10 13.27 -9.93 7.94
C ARG A 10 11.81 -9.77 8.40
N SER A 11 11.60 -9.23 9.60
CA SER A 11 10.26 -8.97 10.14
C SER A 11 9.50 -7.92 9.32
N CYS A 12 10.16 -6.81 8.97
CA CYS A 12 9.59 -5.77 8.12
C CYS A 12 9.23 -6.29 6.72
N LEU A 13 10.11 -7.08 6.09
CA LEU A 13 9.86 -7.69 4.78
C LEU A 13 8.65 -8.65 4.81
N LEU A 14 8.50 -9.44 5.88
CA LEU A 14 7.34 -10.32 6.08
C LEU A 14 6.06 -9.52 6.28
N LEU A 15 6.11 -8.41 7.01
CA LEU A 15 4.97 -7.53 7.26
C LEU A 15 4.51 -6.83 5.97
N VAL A 16 5.43 -6.24 5.21
CA VAL A 16 5.14 -5.57 3.93
C VAL A 16 4.54 -6.56 2.94
N ARG A 17 5.04 -7.80 2.91
CA ARG A 17 4.49 -8.87 2.07
C ARG A 17 3.08 -9.29 2.46
N ALA A 18 2.81 -9.46 3.75
CA ALA A 18 1.48 -9.82 4.25
C ALA A 18 0.47 -8.68 4.02
N LEU A 19 0.91 -7.43 4.08
CA LEU A 19 0.09 -6.26 3.78
C LEU A 19 -0.18 -6.12 2.28
N CYS A 20 0.84 -6.30 1.43
CA CYS A 20 0.71 -6.18 -0.01
C CYS A 20 -0.21 -7.28 -0.60
N GLY A 21 -0.06 -8.53 -0.14
CA GLY A 21 -0.95 -9.62 -0.55
C GLY A 21 -2.43 -9.36 -0.20
N ARG A 22 -2.69 -8.94 1.05
CA ARG A 22 -4.06 -8.61 1.50
C ARG A 22 -4.68 -7.47 0.71
N LYS A 23 -3.91 -6.43 0.40
CA LYS A 23 -4.39 -5.29 -0.41
C LYS A 23 -4.75 -5.68 -1.84
N VAL A 24 -3.98 -6.59 -2.46
CA VAL A 24 -4.30 -7.10 -3.81
C VAL A 24 -5.58 -7.93 -3.79
N ASP A 25 -5.80 -8.75 -2.76
CA ASP A 25 -7.03 -9.54 -2.61
C ASP A 25 -8.27 -8.66 -2.34
N GLU A 26 -8.13 -7.54 -1.61
CA GLU A 26 -9.21 -6.57 -1.39
C GLU A 26 -9.59 -5.83 -2.68
N LEU A 27 -8.59 -5.45 -3.49
CA LEU A 27 -8.83 -4.81 -4.77
C LEU A 27 -9.55 -5.74 -5.77
N ASP A 28 -9.25 -7.03 -5.77
CA ASP A 28 -9.93 -8.03 -6.60
C ASP A 28 -11.43 -8.16 -6.24
N LYS A 29 -11.75 -8.07 -4.93
CA LYS A 29 -13.14 -8.02 -4.46
C LYS A 29 -13.83 -6.72 -4.89
N ALA A 30 -13.16 -5.59 -4.80
CA ALA A 30 -13.70 -4.30 -5.23
C ALA A 30 -14.01 -4.29 -6.73
N ILE A 31 -13.13 -4.85 -7.56
CA ILE A 31 -13.35 -5.02 -9.01
C ILE A 31 -14.52 -5.97 -9.26
N SER A 32 -14.62 -7.06 -8.51
CA SER A 32 -15.74 -8.02 -8.64
C SER A 32 -17.10 -7.41 -8.27
N VAL A 33 -17.16 -6.50 -7.29
CA VAL A 33 -18.37 -5.75 -6.94
C VAL A 33 -18.70 -4.71 -8.00
N ALA A 34 -17.71 -3.95 -8.46
CA ALA A 34 -17.87 -2.95 -9.52
C ALA A 34 -18.32 -3.59 -10.85
N ALA A 35 -17.91 -4.83 -11.13
CA ALA A 35 -18.30 -5.58 -12.32
C ALA A 35 -19.78 -6.01 -12.33
N ARG A 36 -20.44 -6.05 -11.17
CA ARG A 36 -21.86 -6.46 -11.07
C ARG A 36 -22.80 -5.34 -11.49
N ASP A 37 -22.48 -4.09 -11.15
CA ASP A 37 -23.24 -2.90 -11.51
C ASP A 37 -22.32 -1.74 -11.96
N PRO A 38 -21.76 -1.80 -13.18
CA PRO A 38 -20.79 -0.81 -13.67
C PRO A 38 -21.36 0.62 -13.77
N SER A 39 -22.65 0.74 -14.09
CA SER A 39 -23.34 2.02 -14.28
C SER A 39 -23.49 2.83 -12.99
N TRP A 40 -23.53 2.16 -11.82
CA TRP A 40 -23.61 2.84 -10.53
C TRP A 40 -22.31 3.56 -10.17
N TYR A 41 -21.17 3.04 -10.68
CA TYR A 41 -19.84 3.58 -10.42
C TYR A 41 -19.30 4.45 -11.56
N GLY A 42 -20.03 4.57 -12.67
CA GLY A 42 -19.60 5.34 -13.84
C GLY A 42 -18.34 4.77 -14.51
N ILE A 43 -18.11 3.46 -14.39
CA ILE A 43 -16.93 2.78 -14.92
C ILE A 43 -17.30 2.08 -16.23
N ASP A 44 -16.50 2.28 -17.27
CA ASP A 44 -16.67 1.63 -18.57
C ASP A 44 -16.10 0.19 -18.58
N GLU A 45 -16.69 -0.70 -19.38
CA GLU A 45 -16.29 -2.11 -19.46
C GLU A 45 -14.82 -2.27 -19.87
N ALA A 46 -14.32 -1.39 -20.76
CA ALA A 46 -12.92 -1.41 -21.16
C ALA A 46 -11.97 -1.01 -20.02
N GLU A 47 -12.41 -0.16 -19.09
CA GLU A 47 -11.66 0.20 -17.90
C GLU A 47 -11.66 -0.93 -16.86
N LEU A 48 -12.80 -1.59 -16.69
CA LEU A 48 -12.94 -2.73 -15.79
C LEU A 48 -12.01 -3.89 -16.19
N GLU A 49 -11.91 -4.18 -17.49
CA GLU A 49 -11.01 -5.20 -18.02
C GLU A 49 -9.52 -4.83 -17.84
N LYS A 50 -9.15 -3.56 -17.96
CA LYS A 50 -7.79 -3.08 -17.62
C LYS A 50 -7.48 -3.30 -16.14
N ARG A 51 -8.42 -2.99 -15.24
CA ARG A 51 -8.28 -3.20 -13.80
C ARG A 51 -8.15 -4.69 -13.46
N ARG A 52 -8.94 -5.56 -14.10
CA ARG A 52 -8.86 -7.02 -13.96
C ARG A 52 -7.48 -7.56 -14.38
N ARG A 53 -6.95 -7.11 -15.51
CA ARG A 53 -5.63 -7.52 -16.02
C ARG A 53 -4.49 -7.08 -15.10
N TRP A 54 -4.57 -5.86 -14.58
CA TRP A 54 -3.57 -5.34 -13.65
C TRP A 54 -3.57 -6.14 -12.34
N THR A 55 -4.74 -6.38 -11.75
CA THR A 55 -4.87 -7.13 -10.49
C THR A 55 -4.40 -8.58 -10.64
N SER A 56 -4.71 -9.24 -11.76
CA SER A 56 -4.20 -10.60 -12.05
C SER A 56 -2.68 -10.64 -12.19
N THR A 57 -2.10 -9.64 -12.85
CA THR A 57 -0.65 -9.51 -13.01
C THR A 57 0.04 -9.26 -11.65
N ALA A 58 -0.51 -8.35 -10.84
CA ALA A 58 -0.01 -8.04 -9.50
C ALA A 58 -0.08 -9.26 -8.57
N ARG A 59 -1.16 -10.04 -8.63
CA ARG A 59 -1.32 -11.30 -7.88
C ARG A 59 -0.26 -12.32 -8.29
N THR A 60 -0.02 -12.47 -9.58
CA THR A 60 0.99 -13.42 -10.10
C THR A 60 2.39 -13.04 -9.64
N GLN A 61 2.73 -11.75 -9.66
CA GLN A 61 4.01 -11.25 -9.13
C GLN A 61 4.13 -11.44 -7.61
N ALA A 62 3.06 -11.18 -6.84
CA ALA A 62 3.07 -11.41 -5.40
C ALA A 62 3.27 -12.89 -5.05
N VAL A 63 2.69 -13.80 -5.84
CA VAL A 63 2.86 -15.26 -5.68
C VAL A 63 4.27 -15.70 -6.08
N SER A 64 4.84 -15.17 -7.16
CA SER A 64 6.20 -15.52 -7.61
C SER A 64 7.26 -15.07 -6.60
N VAL A 65 7.15 -13.83 -6.11
CA VAL A 65 8.00 -13.30 -5.01
C VAL A 65 7.79 -14.13 -3.74
N LYS A 66 6.54 -14.52 -3.44
CA LYS A 66 6.24 -15.41 -2.32
C LYS A 66 6.97 -16.75 -2.43
N LYS A 67 7.03 -17.34 -3.62
CA LYS A 67 7.70 -18.61 -3.88
C LYS A 67 9.23 -18.46 -3.81
N ALA A 68 9.79 -17.42 -4.41
CA ALA A 68 11.23 -17.15 -4.37
C ALA A 68 11.76 -16.94 -2.94
N VAL A 69 11.03 -16.19 -2.11
CA VAL A 69 11.44 -15.95 -0.72
C VAL A 69 11.24 -17.19 0.17
N VAL A 70 10.24 -18.02 -0.10
CA VAL A 70 10.04 -19.29 0.63
C VAL A 70 11.12 -20.31 0.24
N ALA A 71 11.48 -20.41 -1.04
CA ALA A 71 12.61 -21.24 -1.49
C ALA A 71 13.94 -20.77 -0.87
N GLY A 72 14.17 -19.46 -0.75
CA GLY A 72 15.30 -18.91 -0.01
C GLY A 72 15.26 -19.17 1.50
N LYS A 73 14.09 -19.45 2.09
CA LYS A 73 13.92 -19.80 3.51
C LYS A 73 14.32 -21.25 3.80
N GLU A 74 14.09 -22.18 2.87
CA GLU A 74 14.49 -23.60 3.03
C GLU A 74 16.02 -23.77 3.07
N LEU A 75 16.75 -23.00 2.26
CA LEU A 75 18.22 -22.97 2.30
C LEU A 75 18.78 -22.39 3.62
N ASN A 76 18.07 -21.44 4.24
CA ASN A 76 18.51 -20.81 5.49
C ASN A 76 18.14 -21.61 6.76
N LEU A 77 17.18 -22.54 6.70
CA LEU A 77 16.80 -23.39 7.84
C LEU A 77 17.65 -24.68 7.92
N SER A 78 18.27 -25.10 6.81
CA SER A 78 19.25 -26.21 6.80
C SER A 78 20.67 -25.75 7.17
N GLY A 79 20.95 -24.45 7.15
CA GLY A 79 22.28 -23.89 7.42
C GLY A 79 22.71 -23.91 8.89
N THR A 80 21.78 -23.97 9.85
CA THR A 80 22.12 -23.97 11.29
C THR A 80 22.50 -25.36 11.83
N ALA A 81 22.11 -26.44 11.15
CA ALA A 81 22.55 -27.80 11.50
C ALA A 81 23.96 -28.13 10.97
N SER A 82 24.37 -27.50 9.85
CA SER A 82 25.64 -27.81 9.17
C SER A 82 26.87 -27.09 9.76
N VAL A 83 26.69 -25.90 10.32
CA VAL A 83 27.81 -25.11 10.91
C VAL A 83 28.42 -25.80 12.15
N ASN A 84 27.64 -26.55 12.93
CA ASN A 84 28.16 -27.33 14.05
C ASN A 84 28.94 -28.59 13.62
N GLY A 85 28.75 -29.08 12.39
CA GLY A 85 29.51 -30.20 11.83
C GLY A 85 30.88 -29.76 11.32
N MET A 86 30.94 -28.65 10.57
CA MET A 86 32.19 -28.19 9.93
C MET A 86 33.23 -27.69 10.96
N ARG A 87 32.78 -27.03 12.04
CA ARG A 87 33.66 -26.55 13.13
C ARG A 87 34.23 -27.69 13.98
N ARG A 88 33.58 -28.85 14.01
CA ARG A 88 34.01 -30.03 14.77
C ARG A 88 35.09 -30.82 14.04
N GLU A 89 35.06 -30.83 12.72
CA GLU A 89 36.10 -31.44 11.86
C GLU A 89 37.39 -30.59 11.83
N LEU A 90 37.28 -29.25 11.86
CA LEU A 90 38.44 -28.35 11.86
C LEU A 90 39.22 -28.29 13.20
N MET A 91 38.69 -28.89 14.28
CA MET A 91 39.36 -28.97 15.59
C MET A 91 39.92 -30.38 15.88
N ARG A 92 39.88 -31.30 14.90
CA ARG A 92 40.44 -32.66 15.02
C ARG A 92 41.85 -32.70 14.45
N MET A 93 42.83 -32.42 15.32
CA MET A 93 44.26 -32.52 15.01
C MET A 93 44.65 -34.00 14.79
N PRO A 94 45.36 -34.38 13.71
CA PRO A 94 46.01 -35.68 13.63
C PRO A 94 47.33 -35.61 14.38
N ASP A 95 47.45 -36.39 15.45
CA ASP A 95 48.70 -36.62 16.15
C ASP A 95 49.56 -37.55 15.27
N THR A 96 50.65 -37.04 14.71
CA THR A 96 51.67 -37.86 14.07
C THR A 96 53.03 -37.25 14.34
N GLN A 97 53.74 -37.89 15.27
CA GLN A 97 55.16 -37.71 15.50
C GLN A 97 55.94 -37.84 14.17
N GLN A 98 56.82 -36.88 13.87
CA GLN A 98 58.23 -37.12 13.54
C GLN A 98 58.96 -35.85 13.01
N THR A 99 59.97 -35.45 13.77
CA THR A 99 61.33 -35.03 13.38
C THR A 99 61.61 -34.54 11.96
N GLY A 100 62.08 -33.29 11.86
CA GLY A 100 63.19 -32.88 10.98
C GLY A 100 62.83 -32.35 9.59
N LYS A 101 62.67 -31.02 9.47
CA LYS A 101 63.03 -30.17 8.29
C LYS A 101 62.46 -28.74 8.46
N SER A 102 63.22 -27.88 9.13
CA SER A 102 62.93 -26.44 9.23
C SER A 102 63.57 -25.74 8.05
N ASN A 103 62.79 -25.39 7.01
CA ASN A 103 63.02 -24.27 6.06
C ASN A 103 62.11 -24.32 4.80
N GLN A 104 61.37 -25.39 4.54
CA GLN A 104 60.47 -25.47 3.36
C GLN A 104 59.07 -24.88 3.63
N TYR A 105 58.61 -24.85 4.89
CA TYR A 105 57.24 -24.45 5.25
C TYR A 105 57.00 -22.94 5.25
N THR A 106 58.05 -22.11 5.39
CA THR A 106 57.89 -20.66 5.48
C THR A 106 57.56 -20.04 4.11
N GLN A 107 58.17 -20.57 3.04
CA GLN A 107 58.01 -20.04 1.67
C GLN A 107 56.62 -20.35 1.07
N ASP A 108 56.07 -21.52 1.36
CA ASP A 108 54.71 -21.89 0.91
C ASP A 108 53.63 -21.11 1.68
N ASN A 109 53.89 -20.79 2.94
CA ASN A 109 52.97 -20.02 3.78
C ASN A 109 52.92 -18.54 3.33
N ASP A 110 54.05 -17.93 2.98
CA ASP A 110 54.08 -16.54 2.47
C ASP A 110 53.35 -16.41 1.12
N ASN A 111 53.53 -17.38 0.22
CA ASN A 111 52.86 -17.37 -1.08
C ASN A 111 51.34 -17.59 -0.96
N PHE A 112 50.93 -18.46 -0.03
CA PHE A 112 49.52 -18.65 0.30
C PHE A 112 48.87 -17.41 0.92
N ILE A 113 49.55 -16.78 1.91
CA ILE A 113 49.09 -15.54 2.57
C ILE A 113 48.95 -14.39 1.56
N GLN A 114 49.91 -14.27 0.63
CA GLN A 114 49.90 -13.23 -0.40
C GLN A 114 48.76 -13.44 -1.40
N SER A 115 48.51 -14.69 -1.81
CA SER A 115 47.39 -15.06 -2.69
C SER A 115 46.01 -14.83 -2.06
N GLU A 116 45.86 -15.07 -0.75
CA GLU A 116 44.63 -14.78 0.00
C GLU A 116 44.42 -13.28 0.20
N SER A 117 45.49 -12.52 0.44
CA SER A 117 45.42 -11.06 0.61
C SER A 117 44.96 -10.34 -0.67
N ASP A 118 45.48 -10.75 -1.84
CA ASP A 118 45.05 -10.22 -3.13
C ASP A 118 43.58 -10.54 -3.41
N ARG A 119 43.13 -11.74 -3.00
CA ARG A 119 41.74 -12.17 -3.15
C ARG A 119 40.79 -11.39 -2.24
N GLN A 120 41.22 -11.05 -1.02
CA GLN A 120 40.48 -10.19 -0.11
C GLN A 120 40.40 -8.74 -0.61
N MET A 121 41.47 -8.24 -1.24
CA MET A 121 41.50 -6.88 -1.78
C MET A 121 40.53 -6.68 -2.95
N LEU A 122 40.38 -7.70 -3.82
CA LEU A 122 39.39 -7.67 -4.90
C LEU A 122 37.95 -7.68 -4.37
N LEU A 123 37.68 -8.43 -3.30
CA LEU A 123 36.37 -8.46 -2.63
C LEU A 123 36.02 -7.13 -1.96
N ILE A 124 37.00 -6.46 -1.34
CA ILE A 124 36.82 -5.13 -0.74
C ILE A 124 36.51 -4.08 -1.80
N LYS A 125 37.22 -4.10 -2.94
CA LYS A 125 36.96 -3.16 -4.05
C LYS A 125 35.56 -3.31 -4.64
N GLN A 126 35.10 -4.54 -4.81
CA GLN A 126 33.73 -4.80 -5.29
C GLN A 126 32.67 -4.29 -4.31
N GLN A 127 32.93 -4.43 -3.00
CA GLN A 127 32.02 -3.93 -1.97
C GLN A 127 31.99 -2.40 -1.89
N ASP A 128 33.11 -1.71 -2.11
CA ASP A 128 33.14 -0.25 -2.15
C ASP A 128 32.33 0.30 -3.34
N GLU A 129 32.41 -0.34 -4.51
CA GLU A 129 31.63 0.03 -5.70
C GLU A 129 30.12 -0.17 -5.48
N GLU A 130 29.72 -1.23 -4.78
CA GLU A 130 28.32 -1.46 -4.37
C GLU A 130 27.82 -0.43 -3.34
N LEU A 131 28.71 0.09 -2.47
CA LEU A 131 28.35 1.12 -1.47
C LEU A 131 28.16 2.50 -2.10
N ASP A 132 28.92 2.84 -3.13
CA ASP A 132 28.73 4.09 -3.88
C ASP A 132 27.40 4.09 -4.65
N GLU A 133 27.03 2.96 -5.27
CA GLU A 133 25.72 2.82 -5.92
C GLU A 133 24.56 2.89 -4.90
N LEU A 134 24.76 2.31 -3.72
CA LEU A 134 23.80 2.41 -2.63
C LEU A 134 23.67 3.86 -2.13
N SER A 135 24.79 4.58 -2.01
CA SER A 135 24.82 6.00 -1.61
C SER A 135 24.04 6.87 -2.60
N ALA A 136 24.30 6.71 -3.90
CA ALA A 136 23.56 7.41 -4.96
C ALA A 136 22.06 7.07 -4.96
N SER A 137 21.71 5.85 -4.56
CA SER A 137 20.30 5.43 -4.43
C SER A 137 19.63 6.04 -3.20
N VAL A 138 20.36 6.18 -2.08
CA VAL A 138 19.86 6.88 -0.88
C VAL A 138 19.66 8.36 -1.14
N GLU A 139 20.56 9.01 -1.88
CA GLU A 139 20.43 10.43 -2.27
C GLU A 139 19.18 10.64 -3.14
N ARG A 140 18.94 9.78 -4.13
CA ARG A 140 17.71 9.80 -4.94
C ARG A 140 16.45 9.62 -4.10
N ILE A 141 16.47 8.68 -3.15
CA ILE A 141 15.33 8.46 -2.23
C ILE A 141 15.11 9.68 -1.33
N GLY A 142 16.19 10.32 -0.86
CA GLY A 142 16.12 11.56 -0.09
C GLY A 142 15.45 12.69 -0.86
N GLY A 143 15.80 12.85 -2.15
CA GLY A 143 15.16 13.82 -3.04
C GLY A 143 13.66 13.55 -3.22
N VAL A 144 13.27 12.29 -3.45
CA VAL A 144 11.85 11.91 -3.54
C VAL A 144 11.11 12.15 -2.21
N GLY A 145 11.77 11.90 -1.07
CA GLY A 145 11.20 12.18 0.25
C GLY A 145 10.90 13.66 0.50
N LEU A 146 11.77 14.56 0.04
CA LEU A 146 11.54 16.01 0.07
C LEU A 146 10.35 16.42 -0.79
N THR A 147 10.25 15.89 -2.01
CA THR A 147 9.12 16.15 -2.91
C THR A 147 7.80 15.66 -2.32
N ILE A 148 7.78 14.47 -1.71
CA ILE A 148 6.58 13.95 -1.03
C ILE A 148 6.17 14.86 0.14
N HIS A 149 7.14 15.40 0.88
CA HIS A 149 6.85 16.30 1.99
C HIS A 149 6.20 17.61 1.51
N GLU A 150 6.72 18.22 0.44
CA GLU A 150 6.11 19.40 -0.17
C GLU A 150 4.68 19.12 -0.68
N GLU A 151 4.46 17.98 -1.33
CA GLU A 151 3.14 17.58 -1.83
C GLU A 151 2.14 17.35 -0.68
N LEU A 152 2.59 16.81 0.44
CA LEU A 152 1.75 16.66 1.64
C LEU A 152 1.34 18.01 2.23
N LEU A 153 2.25 18.99 2.27
CA LEU A 153 1.93 20.36 2.70
C LEU A 153 0.96 21.05 1.72
N ALA A 154 1.08 20.77 0.42
CA ALA A 154 0.14 21.25 -0.57
C ALA A 154 -1.26 20.62 -0.39
N GLN A 155 -1.32 19.31 -0.12
CA GLN A 155 -2.57 18.60 0.15
C GLN A 155 -3.26 19.06 1.44
N GLU A 156 -2.51 19.43 2.49
CA GLU A 156 -3.09 20.00 3.71
C GLU A 156 -3.88 21.27 3.41
N ARG A 157 -3.36 22.15 2.54
CA ARG A 157 -4.09 23.34 2.08
C ARG A 157 -5.35 23.01 1.30
N ILE A 158 -5.27 22.02 0.40
CA ILE A 158 -6.43 21.62 -0.41
C ILE A 158 -7.54 21.02 0.47
N ILE A 159 -7.18 20.27 1.51
CA ILE A 159 -8.14 19.70 2.47
C ILE A 159 -8.83 20.79 3.28
N ASP A 160 -8.09 21.81 3.72
CA ASP A 160 -8.67 22.96 4.43
C ASP A 160 -9.67 23.70 3.53
N ASP A 161 -9.30 23.97 2.28
CA ASP A 161 -10.18 24.62 1.30
C ASP A 161 -11.44 23.79 1.02
N LEU A 162 -11.29 22.46 0.85
CA LEU A 162 -12.41 21.51 0.75
C LEU A 162 -13.31 21.53 2.00
N GLY A 163 -12.73 21.65 3.19
CA GLY A 163 -13.46 21.82 4.45
C GLY A 163 -14.33 23.07 4.43
N THR A 164 -13.76 24.20 4.00
CA THR A 164 -14.52 25.46 3.88
C THR A 164 -15.63 25.37 2.83
N GLU A 165 -15.37 24.77 1.66
CA GLU A 165 -16.39 24.55 0.64
C GLU A 165 -17.51 23.62 1.13
N MET A 166 -17.16 22.57 1.89
CA MET A 166 -18.14 21.68 2.51
C MET A 166 -19.02 22.41 3.52
N ASP A 167 -18.45 23.28 4.36
CA ASP A 167 -19.21 24.09 5.31
C ASP A 167 -20.16 25.06 4.59
N THR A 168 -19.74 25.69 3.49
CA THR A 168 -20.63 26.53 2.69
C THR A 168 -21.76 25.73 2.04
N THR A 169 -21.47 24.51 1.57
CA THR A 169 -22.46 23.61 0.99
C THR A 169 -23.45 23.13 2.03
N SER A 170 -22.98 22.79 3.24
CA SER A 170 -23.80 22.43 4.39
C SER A 170 -24.75 23.57 4.75
N ASN A 171 -24.25 24.81 4.84
CA ASN A 171 -25.08 25.99 5.11
C ASN A 171 -26.14 26.23 4.02
N ARG A 172 -25.81 25.99 2.74
CA ARG A 172 -26.78 26.08 1.63
C ARG A 172 -27.83 24.98 1.72
N LEU A 173 -27.44 23.75 2.02
CA LEU A 173 -28.35 22.62 2.21
C LEU A 173 -29.29 22.88 3.38
N ASP A 174 -28.79 23.40 4.51
CA ASP A 174 -29.59 23.81 5.66
C ASP A 174 -30.66 24.85 5.29
N PHE A 175 -30.29 25.83 4.46
CA PHE A 175 -31.23 26.84 3.96
C PHE A 175 -32.28 26.23 3.03
N VAL A 176 -31.88 25.31 2.15
CA VAL A 176 -32.80 24.58 1.26
C VAL A 176 -33.75 23.72 2.10
N GLN A 177 -33.25 23.00 3.10
CA GLN A 177 -34.05 22.18 4.00
C GLN A 177 -35.06 23.04 4.78
N LYS A 178 -34.63 24.21 5.29
CA LYS A 178 -35.53 25.18 5.94
C LYS A 178 -36.59 25.70 4.98
N LYS A 179 -36.24 25.99 3.72
CA LYS A 179 -37.20 26.40 2.68
C LYS A 179 -38.20 25.30 2.36
N VAL A 180 -37.76 24.06 2.19
CA VAL A 180 -38.65 22.90 1.96
C VAL A 180 -39.59 22.73 3.16
N ALA A 181 -39.08 22.79 4.38
CA ALA A 181 -39.90 22.72 5.59
C ALA A 181 -40.92 23.88 5.67
N MET A 182 -40.53 25.09 5.27
CA MET A 182 -41.45 26.23 5.17
C MET A 182 -42.51 26.04 4.08
N VAL A 183 -42.15 25.51 2.91
CA VAL A 183 -43.11 25.21 1.82
C VAL A 183 -44.09 24.14 2.27
N MET A 184 -43.62 23.08 2.93
CA MET A 184 -44.50 22.06 3.53
C MET A 184 -45.44 22.66 4.57
N LYS A 185 -44.94 23.57 5.43
CA LYS A 185 -45.77 24.28 6.40
C LYS A 185 -46.73 25.30 5.77
N LYS A 186 -46.38 25.92 4.64
CA LYS A 186 -47.24 26.92 3.96
C LYS A 186 -48.28 26.26 3.04
N ALA A 187 -47.95 25.09 2.48
CA ALA A 187 -48.91 24.19 1.84
C ALA A 187 -49.84 23.51 2.87
N SER A 188 -49.53 23.61 4.16
CA SER A 188 -50.36 23.09 5.24
C SER A 188 -51.73 23.78 5.31
N ALA A 189 -52.73 22.97 5.68
CA ALA A 189 -54.08 23.26 6.12
C ALA A 189 -54.68 24.63 5.72
N LYS A 190 -54.14 25.77 6.18
CA LYS A 190 -54.68 27.11 5.89
C LYS A 190 -54.89 27.40 4.40
N GLY A 191 -53.94 27.02 3.53
CA GLY A 191 -54.08 27.20 2.08
C GLY A 191 -55.15 26.30 1.48
N GLN A 192 -55.18 25.04 1.91
CA GLN A 192 -56.18 24.05 1.50
C GLN A 192 -57.59 24.42 1.98
N PHE A 193 -57.74 24.91 3.22
CA PHE A 193 -59.00 25.38 3.77
C PHE A 193 -59.52 26.61 3.02
N MET A 194 -58.65 27.55 2.62
CA MET A 194 -59.05 28.68 1.78
C MET A 194 -59.50 28.25 0.38
N MET A 195 -58.80 27.27 -0.22
CA MET A 195 -59.20 26.67 -1.49
C MET A 195 -60.57 25.97 -1.38
N ILE A 196 -60.78 25.16 -0.34
CA ILE A 196 -62.05 24.47 -0.09
C ILE A 196 -63.18 25.50 0.12
N LEU A 197 -62.96 26.54 0.92
CA LEU A 197 -63.95 27.60 1.16
C LEU A 197 -64.38 28.27 -0.16
N PHE A 198 -63.42 28.62 -1.01
CA PHE A 198 -63.70 29.23 -2.32
C PHE A 198 -64.52 28.31 -3.23
N LEU A 199 -64.15 27.03 -3.30
CA LEU A 199 -64.91 26.01 -4.06
C LEU A 199 -66.35 25.84 -3.55
N VAL A 200 -66.56 25.84 -2.23
CA VAL A 200 -67.89 25.74 -1.62
C VAL A 200 -68.75 26.95 -1.96
N VAL A 201 -68.22 28.17 -1.87
CA VAL A 201 -68.96 29.39 -2.22
C VAL A 201 -69.37 29.37 -3.69
N LEU A 202 -68.44 28.99 -4.59
CA LEU A 202 -68.73 28.87 -6.02
C LEU A 202 -69.85 27.84 -6.27
N PHE A 203 -69.79 26.69 -5.59
CA PHE A 203 -70.82 25.66 -5.68
C PHE A 203 -72.19 26.17 -5.23
N VAL A 204 -72.27 26.93 -4.13
CA VAL A 204 -73.53 27.53 -3.65
C VAL A 204 -74.09 28.51 -4.68
N ILE A 205 -73.25 29.36 -5.28
CA ILE A 205 -73.67 30.30 -6.32
C ILE A 205 -74.26 29.54 -7.52
N LEU A 206 -73.56 28.52 -8.02
CA LEU A 206 -74.06 27.69 -9.12
C LEU A 206 -75.38 26.99 -8.78
N PHE A 207 -75.48 26.44 -7.56
CA PHE A 207 -76.69 25.79 -7.09
C PHE A 207 -77.87 26.76 -7.09
N VAL A 208 -77.72 27.95 -6.50
CA VAL A 208 -78.78 28.97 -6.51
C VAL A 208 -79.13 29.39 -7.93
N LEU A 209 -78.13 29.60 -8.80
CA LEU A 209 -78.37 29.98 -10.20
C LEU A 209 -79.20 28.91 -10.94
N VAL A 210 -78.92 27.63 -10.70
CA VAL A 210 -79.61 26.50 -11.36
C VAL A 210 -81.01 26.23 -10.79
N PHE A 211 -81.23 26.43 -9.49
CA PHE A 211 -82.54 26.18 -8.86
C PHE A 211 -83.49 27.40 -8.94
N LEU A 212 -82.95 28.60 -9.12
CA LEU A 212 -83.70 29.86 -9.19
C LEU A 212 -83.92 30.32 -10.65
N THR A 213 -83.17 29.76 -11.60
CA THR A 213 -83.46 29.78 -13.05
C THR A 213 -84.34 28.60 -13.41
#